data_AF-A0A2D4PR81-F1
#
_entry.id   AF-A0A2D4PR81-F1
#
_cell.length_a   1.000
_cell.length_b   1.000
_cell.length_c   1.000
_cell.angle_alpha   90.00
_cell.angle_beta   90.00
_cell.angle_gamma   90.00
#
_symmetry.space_group_name_H-M   'P 1'
#
loop_
_entity.id
_entity.type
_entity.pdbx_description
1 polymer ?
#
loop_
_entity_poly.entity_id
_entity_poly.type
_entity_poly.pdbx_seq_one_letter_code
_entity_poly.pdbx_strand_id
1 'polypeptide(L)'
;MGKRILVAVDVSDSMLQKVFGSVLNASTIAAAMCMVVARTEKDSHIVAFSHDIVPCPVTEDMTLPQILKKMSEIPKGATHCSSPVLWAQKTGVAIDVFIIFMDRESFAGDVHPATALRQYRERMGIPSKLIVCGMTSSGFTVADPDDRGMLDICGFDTGTPIVIQNFILDLI
;
A
#
# COMPACT_ATOMS: atom_id res chain seq x y z
N MET A 1 10.71 2.19 -13.18
CA MET A 1 10.87 0.72 -13.32
C MET A 1 10.06 0.10 -14.47
N GLY A 2 9.16 0.82 -15.16
CA GLY A 2 8.39 0.26 -16.28
C GLY A 2 7.41 -0.85 -15.88
N LYS A 3 7.05 -0.89 -14.60
CA LYS A 3 6.10 -1.81 -13.98
C LYS A 3 4.83 -1.04 -13.66
N ARG A 4 3.68 -1.70 -13.74
CA ARG A 4 2.37 -1.14 -13.35
C ARG A 4 2.25 -1.28 -11.83
N ILE A 5 2.41 -0.17 -11.11
CA ILE A 5 2.45 -0.17 -9.65
C ILE A 5 1.12 0.35 -9.10
N LEU A 6 0.49 -0.41 -8.20
CA LEU A 6 -0.63 0.09 -7.41
C LEU A 6 -0.11 0.44 -6.01
N VAL A 7 -0.18 1.73 -5.66
CA VAL A 7 0.08 2.22 -4.30
C VAL A 7 -1.26 2.37 -3.58
N ALA A 8 -1.47 1.57 -2.53
CA ALA A 8 -2.66 1.62 -1.71
C ALA A 8 -2.33 2.19 -0.32
N VAL A 9 -3.02 3.26 0.07
CA VAL A 9 -2.84 3.93 1.37
C VAL A 9 -4.03 3.66 2.26
N ASP A 10 -3.79 3.08 3.44
CA ASP A 10 -4.81 2.92 4.48
C ASP A 10 -5.21 4.30 5.03
N VAL A 11 -6.51 4.59 5.00
CA VAL A 11 -7.10 5.84 5.51
C VAL A 11 -8.10 5.59 6.64
N SER A 12 -8.11 4.38 7.20
CA SER A 12 -8.89 4.04 8.39
C SER A 12 -8.51 4.89 9.61
N ASP A 13 -9.37 4.89 10.63
CA ASP A 13 -9.12 5.66 11.86
C ASP A 13 -7.88 5.19 12.63
N SER A 14 -7.44 3.95 12.44
CA SER A 14 -6.23 3.43 13.08
C SER A 14 -4.99 4.24 12.66
N MET A 15 -4.96 4.68 11.40
CA MET A 15 -3.88 5.47 10.81
C MET A 15 -3.76 6.90 11.37
N LEU A 16 -4.72 7.37 12.18
CA LEU A 16 -4.61 8.64 12.91
C LEU A 16 -3.65 8.59 14.11
N GLN A 17 -3.18 7.40 14.48
CA GLN A 17 -2.24 7.27 15.59
C GLN A 17 -0.93 8.01 15.32
N LYS A 18 -0.39 8.63 16.37
CA LYS A 18 0.90 9.32 16.31
C LYS A 18 2.03 8.31 16.18
N VAL A 19 3.03 8.66 15.39
CA VAL A 19 4.17 7.79 15.08
C VAL A 19 5.48 8.46 15.51
N PHE A 20 6.45 7.64 15.94
CA PHE A 20 7.79 8.06 16.37
C PHE A 20 7.81 9.13 17.49
N GLY A 21 6.82 9.15 18.38
CA GLY A 21 6.70 10.17 19.43
C GLY A 21 6.51 11.60 18.90
N SER A 22 6.17 11.74 17.62
CA SER A 22 6.03 13.02 16.94
C SER A 22 4.58 13.52 16.94
N VAL A 23 4.36 14.70 16.33
CA VAL A 23 3.02 15.22 16.04
C VAL A 23 2.40 14.62 14.77
N LEU A 24 3.19 13.88 13.98
CA LEU A 24 2.74 13.26 12.73
C LEU A 24 1.99 11.97 13.03
N ASN A 25 0.96 11.68 12.23
CA ASN A 25 0.23 10.43 12.26
C ASN A 25 0.67 9.48 11.14
N ALA A 26 0.31 8.20 11.25
CA ALA A 26 0.67 7.17 10.26
C ALA A 26 0.16 7.52 8.85
N SER A 27 -1.06 8.06 8.71
CA SER A 27 -1.58 8.57 7.42
C SER A 27 -0.65 9.62 6.80
N THR A 28 -0.11 10.52 7.60
CA THR A 28 0.78 11.58 7.11
C THR A 28 2.07 11.02 6.55
N ILE A 29 2.62 10.02 7.22
CA ILE A 29 3.84 9.37 6.77
C ILE A 29 3.57 8.52 5.52
N ALA A 30 2.46 7.78 5.48
CA ALA A 30 2.06 7.00 4.31
C ALA A 30 1.84 7.90 3.08
N ALA A 31 1.23 9.07 3.28
CA ALA A 31 1.09 10.09 2.24
C ALA A 31 2.45 10.55 1.69
N ALA A 32 3.41 10.85 2.56
CA ALA A 32 4.75 11.28 2.15
C ALA A 32 5.48 10.18 1.34
N MET A 33 5.39 8.92 1.78
CA MET A 33 5.97 7.79 1.06
C MET A 33 5.28 7.54 -0.28
N CYS A 34 3.97 7.69 -0.31
CA CYS A 34 3.19 7.63 -1.55
C CYS A 34 3.64 8.70 -2.55
N MET A 35 3.92 9.94 -2.11
CA MET A 35 4.48 10.98 -2.97
C MET A 35 5.85 10.60 -3.54
N VAL A 36 6.69 9.93 -2.76
CA VAL A 36 8.00 9.45 -3.24
C VAL A 36 7.78 8.48 -4.39
N VAL A 37 6.94 7.46 -4.19
CA VAL A 37 6.65 6.46 -5.24
C VAL A 37 6.05 7.14 -6.48
N ALA A 38 5.04 7.98 -6.29
CA ALA A 38 4.37 8.72 -7.36
C ALA A 38 5.34 9.53 -8.24
N ARG A 39 6.30 10.20 -7.61
CA ARG A 39 7.29 11.03 -8.31
C ARG A 39 8.43 10.24 -8.94
N THR A 40 8.68 9.03 -8.46
CA THR A 40 9.73 8.15 -9.01
C THR A 40 9.20 7.23 -10.13
N GLU A 41 7.92 6.90 -10.10
CA GLU A 41 7.33 5.87 -10.96
C GLU A 41 6.13 6.41 -11.76
N LYS A 42 6.37 6.66 -13.05
CA LYS A 42 5.40 7.26 -13.98
C LYS A 42 4.12 6.45 -14.21
N ASP A 43 4.17 5.14 -14.01
CA ASP A 43 3.03 4.22 -14.18
C ASP A 43 2.56 3.70 -12.81
N SER A 44 2.27 4.66 -11.93
CA SER A 44 1.76 4.40 -10.59
C SER A 44 0.30 4.83 -10.46
N HIS A 45 -0.53 3.92 -9.97
CA HIS A 45 -1.91 4.17 -9.60
C HIS A 45 -1.99 4.30 -8.09
N ILE A 46 -2.48 5.43 -7.60
CA ILE A 46 -2.60 5.67 -6.17
C ILE A 46 -4.07 5.55 -5.77
N VAL A 47 -4.34 4.65 -4.84
CA VAL A 47 -5.66 4.42 -4.27
C VAL A 47 -5.61 4.58 -2.75
N ALA A 48 -6.72 5.01 -2.17
CA ALA A 48 -6.92 4.97 -0.74
C ALA A 48 -7.90 3.85 -0.42
N PHE A 49 -7.72 3.21 0.73
CA PHE A 49 -8.61 2.15 1.15
C PHE A 49 -8.96 2.25 2.63
N SER A 50 -10.21 1.89 2.94
CA SER A 50 -10.63 1.51 4.27
C SER A 50 -11.49 0.25 4.15
N HIS A 51 -12.81 0.39 4.18
CA HIS A 51 -13.77 -0.67 3.90
C HIS A 51 -13.96 -0.88 2.39
N ASP A 52 -13.81 0.19 1.62
CA ASP A 52 -13.83 0.20 0.16
C ASP A 52 -12.56 0.84 -0.40
N ILE A 53 -12.28 0.54 -1.68
CA ILE A 53 -11.24 1.22 -2.46
C ILE A 53 -11.85 2.47 -3.08
N VAL A 54 -11.22 3.61 -2.82
CA VAL A 54 -11.56 4.87 -3.48
C VAL A 54 -10.33 5.42 -4.21
N PRO A 55 -10.52 6.12 -5.35
CA PRO A 55 -9.43 6.85 -5.99
C PRO A 55 -8.76 7.78 -4.97
N CYS A 56 -7.44 7.70 -4.84
CA CYS A 56 -6.72 8.65 -4.01
C CYS A 56 -6.57 9.93 -4.82
N PRO A 57 -7.03 11.09 -4.33
CA PRO A 57 -7.03 12.32 -5.12
C PRO A 57 -5.64 13.01 -5.13
N VAL A 58 -4.57 12.22 -4.98
CA VAL A 58 -3.16 12.64 -4.97
C VAL A 58 -2.66 12.76 -6.40
N THR A 59 -2.01 13.89 -6.70
CA THR A 59 -1.25 14.08 -7.94
C THR A 59 0.18 14.48 -7.62
N GLU A 60 1.10 14.25 -8.56
CA GLU A 60 2.54 14.50 -8.38
C GLU A 60 2.85 15.96 -7.99
N ASP A 61 2.04 16.91 -8.47
CA ASP A 61 2.16 18.35 -8.25
C ASP A 61 1.67 18.83 -6.88
N MET A 62 0.99 17.97 -6.12
CA MET A 62 0.46 18.38 -4.81
C MET A 62 1.58 18.51 -3.77
N THR A 63 1.42 19.49 -2.90
CA THR A 63 2.20 19.64 -1.68
C THR A 63 1.71 18.65 -0.63
N LEU A 64 2.57 18.27 0.32
CA LEU A 64 2.19 17.39 1.43
C LEU A 64 0.93 17.89 2.17
N PRO A 65 0.78 19.17 2.57
CA PRO A 65 -0.44 19.65 3.22
C PRO A 65 -1.72 19.48 2.38
N GLN A 66 -1.64 19.65 1.05
CA GLN A 66 -2.79 19.43 0.16
C GLN A 66 -3.21 17.97 0.16
N ILE A 67 -2.25 17.05 0.14
CA ILE A 67 -2.51 15.61 0.19
C ILE A 67 -3.15 15.21 1.51
N LEU A 68 -2.61 15.69 2.63
CA LEU A 68 -3.16 15.40 3.96
C LEU A 68 -4.60 15.87 4.08
N LYS A 69 -4.89 17.08 3.59
CA LYS A 69 -6.27 17.61 3.58
C LYS A 69 -7.18 16.68 2.78
N LYS A 70 -6.80 16.32 1.56
CA LYS A 70 -7.64 15.45 0.73
C LYS A 70 -7.81 14.05 1.28
N MET A 71 -6.77 13.44 1.85
CA MET A 71 -6.87 12.13 2.49
C MET A 71 -7.79 12.18 3.71
N SER A 72 -7.84 13.30 4.44
CA SER A 72 -8.76 13.47 5.57
C SER A 72 -10.24 13.58 5.18
N GLU A 73 -10.53 13.94 3.92
CA GLU A 73 -11.88 14.03 3.36
C GLU A 73 -12.44 12.67 2.93
N ILE A 74 -11.59 11.63 2.89
CA ILE A 74 -12.00 10.28 2.48
C ILE A 74 -12.83 9.62 3.59
N PRO A 75 -14.03 9.08 3.29
CA PRO A 75 -14.82 8.33 4.25
C PRO A 75 -14.03 7.16 4.83
N LYS A 76 -14.02 7.07 6.16
CA LYS A 76 -13.26 6.07 6.90
C LYS A 76 -14.15 4.91 7.28
N GLY A 77 -13.55 3.74 7.42
CA GLY A 77 -14.24 2.53 7.87
C GLY A 77 -13.23 1.47 8.32
N ALA A 78 -13.74 0.25 8.51
CA ALA A 78 -12.92 -0.90 8.89
C ALA A 78 -11.85 -1.18 7.82
N THR A 79 -10.64 -1.53 8.25
CA THR A 79 -9.52 -1.81 7.35
C THR A 79 -9.61 -3.22 6.79
N HIS A 80 -9.64 -3.33 5.45
CA HIS A 80 -9.54 -4.60 4.73
C HIS A 80 -8.28 -4.62 3.85
N CYS A 81 -7.21 -5.25 4.34
CA CYS A 81 -5.89 -5.22 3.71
C CYS A 81 -5.85 -5.91 2.34
N SER A 82 -6.78 -6.82 2.07
CA SER A 82 -6.91 -7.53 0.78
C SER A 82 -7.64 -6.72 -0.28
N SER A 83 -8.31 -5.63 0.09
CA SER A 83 -9.16 -4.85 -0.82
C SER A 83 -8.45 -4.33 -2.07
N PRO A 84 -7.19 -3.86 -2.03
CA PRO A 84 -6.50 -3.40 -3.25
C PRO A 84 -6.35 -4.50 -4.30
N VAL A 85 -5.99 -5.71 -3.85
CA VAL A 85 -5.79 -6.87 -4.73
C VAL A 85 -7.13 -7.38 -5.27
N LEU A 86 -8.14 -7.51 -4.40
CA LEU A 86 -9.48 -7.95 -4.77
C LEU A 86 -10.16 -6.96 -5.74
N TRP A 87 -9.97 -5.66 -5.53
CA TRP A 87 -10.46 -4.62 -6.42
C TRP A 87 -9.83 -4.75 -7.80
N ALA A 88 -8.50 -4.84 -7.89
CA ALA A 88 -7.79 -4.99 -9.16
C ALA A 88 -8.22 -6.26 -9.90
N GLN A 89 -8.43 -7.36 -9.16
CA GLN A 89 -8.95 -8.61 -9.71
C GLN A 89 -10.36 -8.44 -10.29
N LYS A 90 -11.24 -7.75 -9.56
CA LYS A 90 -12.64 -7.54 -9.94
C LYS A 90 -12.77 -6.61 -11.14
N THR A 91 -11.94 -5.58 -11.22
CA THR A 91 -11.94 -4.58 -12.31
C THR A 91 -11.12 -5.01 -13.51
N GLY A 92 -10.30 -6.06 -13.40
CA GLY A 92 -9.41 -6.51 -14.46
C GLY A 92 -8.23 -5.56 -14.71
N VAL A 93 -7.94 -4.68 -13.75
CA VAL A 93 -6.78 -3.77 -13.84
C VAL A 93 -5.52 -4.59 -13.63
N ALA A 94 -4.61 -4.51 -14.60
CA ALA A 94 -3.39 -5.30 -14.61
C ALA A 94 -2.27 -4.59 -13.83
N ILE A 95 -1.80 -5.23 -12.75
CA ILE A 95 -0.84 -4.68 -11.79
C ILE A 95 0.32 -5.66 -11.62
N ASP A 96 1.54 -5.17 -11.73
CA ASP A 96 2.76 -5.96 -11.52
C ASP A 96 3.19 -5.93 -10.05
N VAL A 97 2.93 -4.82 -9.34
CA VAL A 97 3.37 -4.64 -7.95
C VAL A 97 2.30 -3.90 -7.16
N PHE A 98 1.88 -4.50 -6.05
CA PHE A 98 1.05 -3.86 -5.04
C PHE A 98 1.95 -3.36 -3.91
N ILE A 99 1.83 -2.07 -3.55
CA ILE A 99 2.51 -1.48 -2.39
C ILE A 99 1.43 -0.97 -1.45
N ILE A 100 1.31 -1.57 -0.27
CA ILE A 100 0.27 -1.25 0.72
C ILE A 100 0.90 -0.55 1.91
N PHE A 101 0.47 0.68 2.22
CA PHE A 101 0.86 1.40 3.44
C PHE A 101 -0.23 1.28 4.49
N MET A 102 0.08 0.68 5.64
CA MET A 102 -0.90 0.39 6.70
C MET A 102 -0.25 0.33 8.08
N ASP A 103 -1.00 0.62 9.14
CA ASP A 103 -0.47 0.67 10.50
C ASP A 103 -0.59 -0.65 11.25
N ARG A 104 -1.59 -1.47 10.94
CA ARG A 104 -1.84 -2.74 11.62
C ARG A 104 -2.43 -3.75 10.67
N GLU A 105 -2.09 -5.00 10.90
CA GLU A 105 -2.75 -6.13 10.26
C GLU A 105 -4.20 -6.24 10.75
N SER A 106 -5.14 -5.74 9.94
CA SER A 106 -6.56 -5.86 10.20
C SER A 106 -7.18 -6.85 9.21
N PHE A 107 -7.49 -8.04 9.72
CA PHE A 107 -8.25 -9.07 9.03
C PHE A 107 -9.75 -8.93 9.31
N ALA A 108 -10.31 -7.74 9.11
CA ALA A 108 -11.76 -7.58 9.21
C ALA A 108 -12.53 -8.22 8.02
N GLY A 109 -11.83 -8.79 7.02
CA GLY A 109 -12.44 -9.34 5.80
C GLY A 109 -12.22 -10.84 5.60
N ASP A 110 -12.95 -11.43 4.65
CA ASP A 110 -13.06 -12.89 4.45
C ASP A 110 -11.80 -13.57 3.88
N VAL A 111 -10.86 -12.82 3.30
CA VAL A 111 -9.70 -13.37 2.56
C VAL A 111 -8.40 -12.71 3.02
N HIS A 112 -7.39 -13.52 3.32
CA HIS A 112 -6.03 -13.07 3.65
C HIS A 112 -5.32 -12.45 2.42
N PRO A 113 -4.50 -11.37 2.54
CA PRO A 113 -3.83 -10.73 1.41
C PRO A 113 -2.96 -11.69 0.58
N ALA A 114 -2.25 -12.60 1.25
CA ALA A 114 -1.50 -13.65 0.57
C ALA A 114 -2.37 -14.52 -0.35
N THR A 115 -3.54 -14.94 0.14
CA THR A 115 -4.53 -15.70 -0.64
C THR A 115 -5.10 -14.87 -1.78
N ALA A 116 -5.42 -13.60 -1.53
CA ALA A 116 -5.92 -12.68 -2.56
C ALA A 116 -4.90 -12.49 -3.70
N LEU A 117 -3.61 -12.37 -3.38
CA LEU A 117 -2.55 -12.23 -4.38
C LEU A 117 -2.39 -13.49 -5.23
N ARG A 118 -2.45 -14.68 -4.62
CA ARG A 118 -2.41 -15.96 -5.36
C ARG A 118 -3.56 -16.06 -6.35
N GLN A 119 -4.78 -15.76 -5.91
CA GLN A 119 -5.96 -15.73 -6.77
C GLN A 119 -5.82 -14.70 -7.90
N TYR A 120 -5.26 -13.52 -7.60
CA TYR A 120 -5.01 -12.49 -8.61
C TYR A 120 -4.03 -12.98 -9.67
N ARG A 121 -2.90 -13.58 -9.26
CA ARG A 121 -1.88 -14.13 -10.17
C ARG A 121 -2.47 -15.21 -11.08
N GLU A 122 -3.25 -16.13 -10.52
CA GLU A 122 -3.92 -17.20 -11.27
C GLU A 122 -4.92 -16.64 -12.29
N ARG A 123 -5.75 -15.68 -11.88
CA ARG A 123 -6.80 -15.13 -12.72
C ARG A 123 -6.28 -14.19 -13.82
N MET A 124 -5.26 -13.41 -13.51
CA MET A 124 -4.73 -12.39 -14.43
C MET A 124 -3.56 -12.90 -15.27
N GLY A 125 -2.92 -14.01 -14.88
CA GLY A 125 -1.73 -14.54 -15.54
C GLY A 125 -0.51 -13.64 -15.39
N ILE A 126 -0.46 -12.82 -14.32
CA ILE A 126 0.62 -11.86 -14.05
C ILE A 126 1.37 -12.33 -12.80
N PRO A 127 2.71 -12.39 -12.82
CA PRO A 127 3.51 -12.73 -11.64
C PRO A 127 3.62 -11.53 -10.67
N SER A 128 2.48 -11.06 -10.18
CA SER A 128 2.41 -9.82 -9.38
C SER A 128 3.09 -9.97 -8.02
N LYS A 129 3.73 -8.91 -7.55
CA LYS A 129 4.36 -8.84 -6.23
C LYS A 129 3.53 -8.03 -5.24
N LEU A 130 3.66 -8.33 -3.96
CA LEU A 130 3.03 -7.57 -2.86
C LEU A 130 4.10 -7.09 -1.89
N ILE A 131 4.12 -5.79 -1.63
CA ILE A 131 4.92 -5.16 -0.59
C ILE A 131 3.97 -4.54 0.42
N VAL A 132 4.14 -4.88 1.69
CA VAL A 132 3.39 -4.26 2.79
C VAL A 132 4.35 -3.42 3.62
N CYS A 133 4.09 -2.13 3.63
CA CYS A 133 4.82 -1.11 4.36
C CYS A 133 4.11 -0.80 5.68
N GLY A 134 4.60 -1.38 6.76
CA GLY A 134 4.08 -1.13 8.10
C GLY A 134 4.46 0.24 8.63
N MET A 135 3.44 1.03 8.99
CA MET A 135 3.62 2.38 9.53
C MET A 135 3.88 2.40 11.04
N THR A 136 3.67 1.26 11.72
CA THR A 136 3.94 1.10 13.16
C THR A 136 4.60 -0.23 13.49
N SER A 137 5.19 -0.33 14.67
CA SER A 137 5.96 -1.50 15.13
C SER A 137 5.09 -2.59 15.77
N SER A 138 3.91 -2.87 15.22
CA SER A 138 2.94 -3.77 15.84
C SER A 138 3.17 -5.26 15.52
N GLY A 139 4.27 -5.62 14.85
CA GLY A 139 4.57 -7.02 14.50
C GLY A 139 3.52 -7.62 13.55
N PHE A 140 3.39 -7.05 12.36
CA PHE A 140 2.52 -7.57 11.30
C PHE A 140 3.24 -8.66 10.51
N THR A 141 2.49 -9.67 10.06
CA THR A 141 2.99 -10.76 9.19
C THR A 141 2.00 -10.98 8.04
N VAL A 142 1.89 -9.97 7.18
CA VAL A 142 0.94 -9.99 6.06
C VAL A 142 1.54 -10.76 4.87
N ALA A 143 2.84 -10.61 4.66
CA ALA A 143 3.58 -11.35 3.66
C ALA A 143 3.75 -12.81 4.12
N ASP A 144 3.42 -13.74 3.22
CA ASP A 144 3.70 -15.16 3.44
C ASP A 144 5.21 -15.41 3.31
N PRO A 145 5.91 -15.92 4.34
CA PRO A 145 7.36 -16.14 4.31
C PRO A 145 7.81 -17.12 3.21
N ASP A 146 6.92 -18.02 2.77
CA ASP A 146 7.22 -18.99 1.72
C ASP A 146 6.94 -18.44 0.30
N ASP A 147 6.34 -17.24 0.18
CA ASP A 147 6.08 -16.58 -1.10
C ASP A 147 7.13 -15.51 -1.41
N ARG A 148 8.07 -15.84 -2.29
CA ARG A 148 9.14 -14.93 -2.74
C ARG A 148 8.64 -13.65 -3.42
N GLY A 149 7.37 -13.59 -3.80
CA GLY A 149 6.75 -12.40 -4.37
C GLY A 149 5.97 -11.58 -3.33
N MET A 150 6.15 -11.84 -2.04
CA MET A 150 5.63 -11.01 -0.94
C MET A 150 6.76 -10.50 -0.05
N LEU A 151 6.62 -9.27 0.46
CA LEU A 151 7.61 -8.64 1.31
C LEU A 151 6.96 -7.72 2.33
N ASP A 152 7.28 -7.92 3.62
CA ASP A 152 6.95 -7.00 4.71
C ASP A 152 8.15 -6.09 5.00
N ILE A 153 7.94 -4.77 5.02
CA ILE A 153 8.97 -3.76 5.35
C ILE A 153 8.44 -2.67 6.27
N CYS A 154 9.35 -2.00 6.98
CA CYS A 154 9.01 -0.78 7.71
C CYS A 154 8.81 0.39 6.74
N GLY A 155 7.70 1.12 6.89
CA GLY A 155 7.27 2.14 5.94
C GLY A 155 8.04 3.46 6.01
N PHE A 156 8.72 3.78 7.12
CA PHE A 156 9.42 5.05 7.31
C PHE A 156 10.89 4.88 7.68
N ASP A 157 11.59 4.07 6.90
CA ASP A 157 13.04 4.00 6.91
C ASP A 157 13.63 4.68 5.66
N THR A 158 14.83 5.27 5.80
CA THR A 158 15.51 5.94 4.67
C THR A 158 15.93 4.98 3.56
N GLY A 159 16.09 3.68 3.87
CA GLY A 159 16.39 2.61 2.91
C GLY A 159 15.16 2.00 2.26
N THR A 160 13.94 2.24 2.76
CA THR A 160 12.69 1.67 2.24
C THR A 160 12.55 1.81 0.73
N PRO A 161 12.80 2.98 0.09
CA PRO A 161 12.69 3.10 -1.37
C PRO A 161 13.63 2.17 -2.15
N ILE A 162 14.86 1.99 -1.64
CA ILE A 162 15.87 1.12 -2.28
C ILE A 162 15.46 -0.35 -2.16
N VAL A 163 14.96 -0.75 -0.98
CA VAL A 163 14.47 -2.12 -0.77
C VAL A 163 13.28 -2.42 -1.67
N ILE A 164 12.32 -1.50 -1.78
CA ILE A 164 11.18 -1.61 -2.71
C ILE A 164 11.69 -1.80 -4.14
N GLN A 165 12.61 -0.94 -4.59
CA GLN A 165 13.16 -1.01 -5.93
C GLN A 165 13.86 -2.36 -6.21
N ASN A 166 14.74 -2.78 -5.31
CA ASN A 166 15.48 -4.03 -5.45
C ASN A 166 14.54 -5.24 -5.51
N PHE A 167 13.51 -5.27 -4.66
CA PHE A 167 12.52 -6.34 -4.65
C PHE A 167 11.70 -6.37 -5.95
N ILE A 168 11.28 -5.20 -6.46
CA ILE A 168 10.56 -5.11 -7.73
C ILE A 168 11.40 -5.65 -8.89
N LEU A 169 12.71 -5.38 -8.86
CA LEU A 169 13.67 -5.75 -9.90
C LEU A 169 14.30 -7.15 -9.71
N ASP A 170 13.84 -7.95 -8.73
CA ASP A 170 14.39 -9.29 -8.44
C ASP A 170 15.89 -9.29 -8.06
N LEU A 171 16.35 -8.22 -7.39
CA LEU A 171 17.73 -8.08 -6.90
C LEU A 171 17.90 -8.58 -5.47
N ILE A 172 16.80 -8.83 -4.75
CA ILE A 172 16.73 -9.44 -3.40
C ILE A 172 15.58 -10.44 -3.33
#